data_AF-A0A2S3HUY0-F1
#
_entry.id   AF-A0A2S3HUY0-F1
#
_cell.length_a   1.000
_cell.length_b   1.000
_cell.length_c   1.000
_cell.angle_alpha   90.00
_cell.angle_beta   90.00
_cell.angle_gamma   90.00
#
_symmetry.space_group_name_H-M   'P 1'
#
loop_
_entity.id
_entity.type
_entity.pdbx_description
1 polymer ?
#
loop_
_entity_poly.entity_id
_entity_poly.type
_entity_poly.pdbx_seq_one_letter_code
_entity_poly.pdbx_strand_id
1 'polypeptide(L)'
;MDAQCLEHLLFLFNKLDEAQMEAIVAEPTKEGHVPKTLAEAVAKVLPTSKFLKNVGLESAAPKWSAKSTVSACAQELETEVESEKQCSASLKEKFDMQQYELEVLKLKFGELEQARKKQLGEIEELKNQGEETNTLLRCLLCLNKE
;
A
#
# COMPACT_ATOMS: atom_id res chain seq x y z
N MET A 1 -6.52 -19.18 -0.94
CA MET A 1 -6.76 -19.89 0.33
C MET A 1 -6.78 -18.82 1.40
N ASP A 2 -7.93 -18.56 2.01
CA ASP A 2 -8.07 -17.47 2.99
C ASP A 2 -7.50 -17.87 4.37
N ALA A 3 -7.24 -16.87 5.21
CA ALA A 3 -6.68 -17.09 6.55
C ALA A 3 -7.59 -17.97 7.44
N GLN A 4 -8.90 -17.93 7.19
CA GLN A 4 -9.91 -18.68 7.92
C GLN A 4 -9.84 -20.18 7.63
N CYS A 5 -9.54 -20.58 6.38
CA CYS A 5 -9.26 -21.97 6.02
C CYS A 5 -8.00 -22.50 6.69
N LEU A 6 -6.95 -21.68 6.81
CA LEU A 6 -5.69 -22.08 7.44
C LEU A 6 -5.86 -22.33 8.94
N GLU A 7 -6.59 -21.47 9.65
CA GLU A 7 -6.87 -21.68 11.07
C GLU A 7 -7.74 -22.91 11.31
N HIS A 8 -8.75 -23.13 10.47
CA HIS A 8 -9.61 -24.32 10.60
C HIS A 8 -8.83 -25.61 10.30
N LEU A 9 -7.92 -25.59 9.32
CA LEU A 9 -7.01 -26.70 9.05
C LEU A 9 -6.04 -26.96 10.21
N LEU A 10 -5.47 -25.91 10.81
CA LEU A 10 -4.58 -26.01 11.96
C LEU A 10 -5.31 -26.58 13.19
N PHE A 11 -6.55 -26.13 13.42
CA PHE A 11 -7.42 -26.61 14.48
C PHE A 11 -7.78 -28.08 14.31
N LEU A 12 -8.18 -28.50 13.12
CA LEU A 12 -8.49 -29.91 12.80
C LEU A 12 -7.25 -30.80 12.90
N PHE A 13 -6.06 -30.28 12.56
CA PHE A 13 -4.80 -31.01 12.67
C PHE A 13 -4.41 -31.25 14.13
N ASN A 14 -4.51 -30.21 14.98
CA ASN A 14 -4.27 -30.33 16.43
C ASN A 14 -5.26 -31.30 17.09
N LYS A 15 -6.53 -31.25 16.70
CA LYS A 15 -7.59 -32.19 17.14
C LYS A 15 -7.28 -33.65 16.77
N LEU A 16 -6.63 -33.89 15.63
CA LEU A 16 -6.30 -35.23 15.15
C LEU A 16 -5.11 -35.84 15.92
N ASP A 17 -4.11 -35.04 16.27
CA ASP A 17 -2.96 -35.48 17.07
C ASP A 17 -3.37 -35.71 18.54
N GLU A 18 -4.28 -34.89 19.08
CA GLU A 18 -4.88 -35.06 20.41
C GLU A 18 -5.66 -36.38 20.53
N ALA A 19 -6.52 -36.70 19.55
CA ALA A 19 -7.31 -37.93 19.55
C ALA A 19 -6.43 -39.21 19.46
N GLN A 20 -5.32 -39.16 18.71
CA GLN A 20 -4.36 -40.27 18.66
C GLN A 20 -3.61 -40.44 19.98
N MET A 21 -3.26 -39.34 20.63
CA MET A 21 -2.60 -39.34 21.94
C MET A 21 -3.51 -39.93 23.01
N GLU A 22 -4.80 -39.54 23.06
CA GLU A 22 -5.78 -40.12 23.98
C GLU A 22 -6.00 -41.62 23.74
N ALA A 23 -6.04 -42.07 22.48
CA ALA A 23 -6.19 -43.48 22.15
C ALA A 23 -5.00 -44.35 22.61
N ILE A 24 -3.77 -43.83 22.52
CA ILE A 24 -2.55 -44.54 22.97
C ILE A 24 -2.48 -44.62 24.50
N VAL A 25 -3.01 -43.60 25.20
CA VAL A 25 -3.06 -43.54 26.67
C VAL A 25 -4.22 -44.40 27.22
N ALA A 26 -5.33 -44.51 26.50
CA ALA A 26 -6.52 -45.27 26.90
C ALA A 26 -6.45 -46.79 26.60
N GLU A 27 -5.38 -47.27 25.96
CA GLU A 27 -5.24 -48.69 25.61
C GLU A 27 -5.10 -49.55 26.90
N PRO A 28 -5.96 -50.57 27.13
CA PRO A 28 -5.94 -51.34 28.37
C PRO A 28 -4.60 -52.05 28.55
N THR A 29 -3.99 -51.84 29.71
CA THR A 29 -2.68 -52.37 30.08
C THR A 29 -2.78 -53.90 30.13
N LYS A 30 -2.04 -54.60 29.26
CA LYS A 30 -1.85 -56.06 29.40
C LYS A 30 -1.10 -56.32 30.71
N GLU A 31 -1.63 -57.26 31.50
CA GLU A 31 -1.17 -57.60 32.84
C GLU A 31 0.36 -57.79 32.87
N GLY A 32 1.05 -56.92 33.62
CA GLY A 32 2.51 -56.95 33.80
C GLY A 32 3.31 -55.80 33.16
N HIS A 33 2.69 -54.87 32.43
CA HIS A 33 3.41 -53.73 31.83
C HIS A 33 3.16 -52.39 32.54
N VAL A 34 4.19 -51.54 32.61
CA VAL A 34 4.11 -50.17 33.14
C VAL A 34 3.13 -49.34 32.30
N PRO A 35 2.23 -48.54 32.92
CA PRO A 35 1.34 -47.63 32.19
C PRO A 35 2.13 -46.74 31.22
N LYS A 36 1.70 -46.68 29.95
CA LYS A 36 2.35 -45.84 28.94
C LYS A 36 2.32 -44.39 29.40
N THR A 37 3.50 -43.80 29.57
CA THR A 37 3.61 -42.41 30.01
C THR A 37 3.26 -41.46 28.86
N LEU A 38 2.80 -40.26 29.20
CA LEU A 38 2.47 -39.19 28.23
C LEU A 38 3.62 -38.96 27.23
N ALA A 39 4.87 -39.01 27.71
CA ALA A 39 6.06 -38.86 26.90
C ALA A 39 6.22 -39.95 25.84
N GLU A 40 5.79 -41.17 26.13
CA GLU A 40 5.86 -42.31 25.20
C GLU A 40 4.75 -42.24 24.14
N ALA A 41 3.57 -41.73 24.51
CA ALA A 41 2.51 -41.41 23.55
C ALA A 41 2.95 -40.29 22.60
N VAL A 42 3.52 -39.22 23.15
CA VAL A 42 4.10 -38.11 22.37
C VAL A 42 5.21 -38.63 21.43
N ALA A 43 6.12 -39.48 21.91
CA ALA A 43 7.18 -40.05 21.07
C ALA A 43 6.66 -40.92 19.91
N LYS A 44 5.45 -41.47 20.00
CA LYS A 44 4.81 -42.24 18.93
C LYS A 44 4.00 -41.41 17.94
N VAL A 45 3.40 -40.31 18.40
CA VAL A 45 2.58 -39.42 17.55
C VAL A 45 3.45 -38.40 16.82
N LEU A 46 4.54 -37.93 17.43
CA LEU A 46 5.44 -36.94 16.83
C LEU A 46 6.00 -37.35 15.45
N PRO A 47 6.44 -38.61 15.21
CA PRO A 47 6.96 -39.01 13.91
C PRO A 47 5.89 -39.16 12.82
N THR A 48 4.62 -39.37 13.18
CA THR A 48 3.50 -39.50 12.24
C THR A 48 2.80 -38.18 11.97
N SER A 49 2.97 -37.20 12.86
CA SER A 49 2.42 -35.86 12.72
C SER A 49 3.18 -35.05 11.67
N LYS A 50 2.43 -34.34 10.81
CA LYS A 50 3.00 -33.32 9.90
C LYS A 50 3.10 -31.95 10.57
N PHE A 51 2.80 -31.85 11.86
CA PHE A 51 2.81 -30.59 12.59
C PHE A 51 4.17 -29.91 12.48
N LEU A 52 5.27 -30.63 12.77
CA LEU A 52 6.62 -30.10 12.69
C LEU A 52 6.98 -29.62 11.27
N LYS A 53 6.52 -30.33 10.24
CA LYS A 53 6.67 -29.90 8.83
C LYS A 53 5.87 -28.64 8.51
N ASN A 54 4.63 -28.55 9.01
CA ASN A 54 3.74 -27.43 8.74
C ASN A 54 4.17 -26.15 9.48
N VAL A 55 4.75 -26.27 10.67
CA VAL A 55 5.28 -25.14 11.45
C VAL A 55 6.76 -24.84 11.14
N GLY A 56 7.35 -25.53 10.15
CA GLY A 56 8.71 -25.27 9.66
C GLY A 56 9.83 -25.76 10.57
N LEU A 57 9.54 -26.60 11.55
CA LEU A 57 10.52 -27.20 12.48
C LEU A 57 11.15 -28.49 11.95
N GLU A 58 10.48 -29.21 11.04
CA GLU A 58 11.03 -30.39 10.37
C GLU A 58 11.71 -29.99 9.05
N SER A 59 13.04 -30.05 9.01
CA SER A 59 13.76 -29.85 7.74
C SER A 59 13.54 -31.09 6.87
N ALA A 60 12.72 -30.97 5.83
CA ALA A 60 12.71 -31.92 4.72
C ALA A 60 14.04 -31.79 3.97
N ALA A 61 15.10 -32.47 4.43
CA ALA A 61 16.37 -32.46 3.72
C ALA A 61 16.22 -33.19 2.39
N PRO A 62 16.69 -32.58 1.30
CA PRO A 62 17.96 -33.04 0.76
C PRO A 62 19.08 -32.11 1.23
N LYS A 63 20.27 -32.67 1.46
CA LYS A 63 21.50 -31.91 1.73
C LYS A 63 21.81 -30.96 0.56
N TRP A 64 21.22 -29.77 0.57
CA TRP A 64 21.71 -28.60 -0.13
C TRP A 64 21.89 -27.52 0.92
N SER A 65 23.09 -26.95 0.97
CA SER A 65 23.53 -25.94 1.92
C SER A 65 22.43 -24.89 2.15
N ALA A 66 21.78 -24.89 3.32
CA ALA A 66 20.84 -23.85 3.73
C ALA A 66 21.45 -22.44 3.63
N LYS A 67 22.79 -22.35 3.71
CA LYS A 67 23.57 -21.13 3.53
C LYS A 67 23.52 -20.59 2.08
N SER A 68 23.42 -21.48 1.08
CA SER A 68 23.34 -21.09 -0.34
C SER A 68 21.96 -20.54 -0.71
N THR A 69 20.88 -21.13 -0.22
CA THR A 69 19.51 -20.66 -0.53
C THR A 69 19.19 -19.34 0.17
N VAL A 70 19.62 -19.17 1.42
CA VAL A 70 19.49 -17.89 2.15
C VAL A 70 20.31 -16.79 1.47
N SER A 71 21.51 -17.12 0.97
CA SER A 71 22.34 -16.18 0.21
C SER A 71 21.69 -15.73 -1.11
N ALA A 72 21.03 -16.64 -1.83
CA ALA A 72 20.37 -16.30 -3.10
C ALA A 72 19.14 -15.40 -2.87
N CYS A 73 18.33 -15.71 -1.85
CA CYS A 73 17.17 -14.90 -1.49
C CYS A 73 17.57 -13.50 -0.97
N ALA A 74 18.66 -13.40 -0.20
CA ALA A 74 19.21 -12.11 0.22
C ALA A 74 19.66 -11.26 -0.99
N GLN A 75 20.33 -11.88 -1.96
CA GLN A 75 20.80 -11.19 -3.16
C GLN A 75 19.62 -10.71 -4.03
N GLU A 76 18.57 -11.51 -4.18
CA GLU A 76 17.34 -11.11 -4.89
C GLU A 76 16.66 -9.90 -4.21
N LEU A 77 16.48 -9.96 -2.89
CA LEU A 77 15.94 -8.84 -2.11
C LEU A 77 16.80 -7.58 -2.20
N GLU A 78 18.13 -7.71 -2.18
CA GLU A 78 19.04 -6.57 -2.38
C GLU A 78 18.85 -5.93 -3.75
N THR A 79 18.67 -6.72 -4.81
CA THR A 79 18.41 -6.19 -6.15
C THR A 79 17.05 -5.49 -6.26
N GLU A 80 16.01 -6.04 -5.62
CA GLU A 80 14.68 -5.43 -5.62
C GLU A 80 14.66 -4.11 -4.85
N VAL A 81 15.28 -4.07 -3.65
CA VAL A 81 15.44 -2.84 -2.86
C VAL A 81 16.19 -1.76 -3.63
N GLU A 82 17.25 -2.12 -4.36
CA GLU A 82 18.00 -1.14 -5.14
C GLU A 82 17.18 -0.61 -6.32
N SER A 83 16.39 -1.47 -6.98
CA SER A 83 15.46 -1.05 -8.02
C SER A 83 14.36 -0.12 -7.49
N GLU A 84 13.86 -0.39 -6.28
CA GLU A 84 12.83 0.42 -5.63
C GLU A 84 13.39 1.79 -5.22
N LYS A 85 14.63 1.85 -4.69
CA LYS A 85 15.30 3.13 -4.40
C LYS A 85 15.48 3.97 -5.64
N GLN A 86 15.89 3.37 -6.75
CA GLN A 86 16.04 4.08 -8.04
C GLN A 86 14.68 4.58 -8.55
N CYS A 87 13.64 3.76 -8.45
CA CYS A 87 12.28 4.15 -8.81
C CYS A 87 11.79 5.32 -7.92
N SER A 88 11.98 5.22 -6.60
CA SER A 88 11.63 6.27 -5.66
C SER A 88 12.39 7.57 -5.92
N ALA A 89 13.68 7.50 -6.25
CA ALA A 89 14.48 8.67 -6.61
C ALA A 89 13.93 9.34 -7.88
N SER A 90 13.62 8.56 -8.92
CA SER A 90 13.04 9.08 -10.16
C SER A 90 11.65 9.70 -9.95
N LEU A 91 10.81 9.08 -9.11
CA LEU A 91 9.50 9.65 -8.76
C LEU A 91 9.64 10.97 -8.00
N LYS A 92 10.59 11.06 -7.08
CA LYS A 92 10.87 12.28 -6.33
C LYS A 92 11.31 13.41 -7.26
N GLU A 93 12.22 13.14 -8.20
CA GLU A 93 12.65 14.13 -9.20
C GLU A 93 11.47 14.65 -10.04
N LYS A 94 10.58 13.75 -10.50
CA LYS A 94 9.37 14.14 -11.23
C LYS A 94 8.44 15.00 -10.39
N PHE A 95 8.28 14.66 -9.11
CA PHE A 95 7.45 15.42 -8.18
C PHE A 95 8.02 16.83 -7.97
N ASP A 96 9.33 16.95 -7.75
CA ASP A 96 10.02 18.22 -7.57
C ASP A 96 9.88 19.10 -8.83
N MET A 97 9.99 18.49 -10.02
CA MET A 97 9.77 19.18 -11.30
C MET A 97 8.32 19.69 -11.43
N GLN A 98 7.33 18.84 -11.14
CA GLN A 98 5.92 19.22 -11.21
C GLN A 98 5.57 20.32 -10.20
N GLN A 99 6.18 20.28 -9.01
CA GLN A 99 6.00 21.32 -8.01
C GLN A 99 6.54 22.67 -8.50
N TYR A 100 7.73 22.67 -9.13
CA TYR A 100 8.28 23.87 -9.76
C TYR A 100 7.39 24.40 -10.90
N GLU A 101 6.92 23.53 -11.79
CA GLU A 101 6.01 23.92 -12.87
C GLU A 101 4.72 24.56 -12.34
N LEU A 102 4.14 24.00 -11.27
CA LEU A 102 2.95 24.55 -10.61
C LEU A 102 3.20 25.94 -10.02
N GLU A 103 4.36 26.16 -9.38
CA GLU A 103 4.72 27.48 -8.85
C GLU A 103 4.85 28.52 -9.97
N VAL A 104 5.51 28.16 -11.07
CA VAL A 104 5.62 29.02 -12.25
C VAL A 104 4.25 29.33 -12.85
N LEU A 105 3.38 28.33 -12.98
CA LEU A 105 2.01 28.53 -13.49
C LEU A 105 1.21 29.45 -12.58
N LYS A 106 1.32 29.28 -11.25
CA LYS A 106 0.63 30.12 -10.27
C LYS A 106 1.08 31.58 -10.37
N LEU A 107 2.38 31.83 -10.55
CA LEU A 107 2.91 33.17 -10.75
C LEU A 107 2.33 33.82 -12.01
N LYS A 108 2.41 33.14 -13.16
CA LYS A 108 1.87 33.61 -14.44
C LYS A 108 0.36 33.85 -14.37
N PHE A 109 -0.37 32.99 -13.69
CA PHE A 109 -1.80 33.16 -13.50
C PHE A 109 -2.13 34.43 -12.70
N GLY A 110 -1.36 34.71 -11.64
CA GLY A 110 -1.49 35.94 -10.87
C GLY A 110 -1.24 37.20 -11.71
N GLU A 111 -0.18 37.19 -12.52
CA GLU A 111 0.13 38.28 -13.46
C GLU A 111 -0.99 38.50 -14.49
N LEU A 112 -1.51 37.42 -15.07
CA LEU A 112 -2.63 37.47 -16.01
C LEU A 112 -3.92 37.98 -15.36
N GLU A 113 -4.21 37.57 -14.12
CA GLU A 113 -5.38 38.04 -13.39
C GLU A 113 -5.28 39.55 -13.11
N GLN A 114 -4.10 40.03 -12.71
CA GLN A 114 -3.84 41.46 -12.49
C GLN A 114 -3.97 42.26 -13.79
N ALA A 115 -3.38 41.77 -14.88
CA ALA A 115 -3.51 42.39 -16.21
C ALA A 115 -4.98 42.46 -16.64
N ARG A 116 -5.74 41.38 -16.45
CA ARG A 116 -7.18 41.34 -16.74
C ARG A 116 -7.97 42.36 -15.91
N LYS A 117 -7.69 42.48 -14.60
CA LYS A 117 -8.35 43.47 -13.74
C LYS A 117 -8.09 44.89 -14.22
N LYS A 118 -6.85 45.20 -14.61
CA LYS A 118 -6.49 46.50 -15.16
C LYS A 118 -7.25 46.80 -16.46
N GLN A 119 -7.27 45.86 -17.39
CA GLN A 119 -8.01 46.00 -18.65
C GLN A 119 -9.52 46.21 -18.43
N LEU A 120 -10.12 45.51 -17.47
CA LEU A 120 -11.52 45.71 -17.12
C LEU A 120 -11.79 47.14 -16.61
N GLY A 121 -10.90 47.68 -15.78
CA GLY A 121 -10.99 49.07 -15.32
C GLY A 121 -10.88 50.07 -16.47
N GLU A 122 -9.93 49.88 -17.38
CA GLU A 122 -9.76 50.75 -18.57
C GLU A 122 -11.01 50.72 -19.47
N ILE A 123 -11.64 49.54 -19.65
CA ILE A 123 -12.89 49.41 -20.41
C ILE A 123 -14.04 50.17 -19.73
N GLU A 124 -14.15 50.08 -18.41
CA GLU A 124 -15.19 50.78 -17.65
C GLU A 124 -15.03 52.30 -17.76
N GLU A 125 -13.81 52.81 -17.62
CA GLU A 125 -13.50 54.23 -17.81
C GLU A 125 -13.87 54.72 -19.22
N LEU A 126 -13.47 53.97 -20.26
CA LEU A 126 -13.81 54.31 -21.65
C LEU A 126 -15.32 54.28 -21.89
N LYS A 127 -16.05 53.34 -21.28
CA LYS A 127 -17.50 53.28 -21.38
C LYS A 127 -18.15 54.52 -20.75
N ASN A 128 -17.70 54.92 -19.57
CA ASN A 128 -18.22 56.10 -18.88
C ASN A 128 -17.94 57.39 -19.68
N GLN A 129 -16.72 57.55 -20.20
CA GLN A 129 -16.38 58.67 -21.09
C GLN A 129 -17.26 58.69 -22.36
N GLY A 130 -17.56 57.52 -22.92
CA GLY A 130 -18.48 57.36 -24.05
C GLY A 130 -19.91 57.81 -23.71
N GLU A 131 -20.43 57.44 -22.53
CA GLU A 131 -21.76 57.83 -22.04
C GLU A 131 -21.84 59.35 -21.78
N GLU A 132 -20.83 59.94 -21.16
CA GLU A 132 -20.72 61.39 -20.92
C GLU A 132 -20.69 62.17 -22.24
N THR A 133 -19.86 61.73 -23.19
CA THR A 133 -19.77 62.32 -24.53
C THR A 133 -21.12 62.23 -25.26
N ASN A 134 -21.78 61.07 -25.21
CA ASN A 134 -23.08 60.89 -25.84
C ASN A 134 -24.15 61.81 -25.22
N THR A 135 -24.12 61.97 -23.90
CA THR A 135 -24.99 62.89 -23.16
C THR A 135 -24.77 64.33 -23.60
N LEU A 136 -23.52 64.79 -23.68
CA LEU A 136 -23.17 66.12 -24.16
C LEU A 136 -23.66 66.37 -25.59
N LEU A 137 -23.46 65.41 -26.50
CA LEU A 137 -23.93 65.51 -27.88
C LEU A 137 -25.45 65.64 -27.96
N ARG A 138 -26.20 64.88 -27.16
CA ARG A 138 -27.67 65.03 -27.09
C ARG A 138 -28.08 66.42 -26.62
N CYS A 139 -27.42 66.96 -25.59
CA CYS A 139 -27.67 68.31 -25.11
C CYS A 139 -27.43 69.37 -26.21
N LEU A 140 -26.29 69.31 -26.90
CA LEU A 140 -25.97 70.22 -28.00
C LEU A 140 -26.98 70.13 -29.15
N LEU A 141 -27.41 68.93 -29.53
CA LEU A 141 -28.39 68.73 -30.60
C LEU A 141 -29.79 69.25 -30.21
N CYS A 142 -30.14 69.22 -28.92
CA CYS A 142 -31.39 69.81 -28.43
C CYS A 142 -31.36 71.34 -28.46
N LEU A 143 -30.21 71.98 -28.20
CA LEU A 143 -30.05 73.43 -28.24
C LEU A 143 -30.13 74.02 -29.66
N ASN A 144 -29.88 73.23 -30.71
CA ASN A 144 -29.97 73.68 -32.11
C ASN A 144 -31.40 73.60 -32.70
N LYS A 145 -32.40 73.30 -31.87
CA LYS A 145 -33.82 73.20 -32.29
C LYS A 145 -34.68 74.39 -31.85
N GLU A 146 -34.08 75.40 -31.23
CA GLU A 146 -34.67 76.73 -30.95
C GLU A 146 -34.23 77.74 -32.02
#